data_AF-A0A327YQE1-F1
#
_entry.id   AF-A0A327YQE1-F1
#
_cell.length_a   1.000
_cell.length_b   1.000
_cell.length_c   1.000
_cell.angle_alpha   90.00
_cell.angle_beta   90.00
_cell.angle_gamma   90.00
#
_symmetry.space_group_name_H-M   'P 1'
#
loop_
_entity.id
_entity.type
_entity.pdbx_description
1 polymer ?
#
loop_
_entity_poly.entity_id
_entity_poly.type
_entity_poly.pdbx_seq_one_letter_code
_entity_poly.pdbx_strand_id
1 'polypeptide(L)' 'MKNKVVAGILAILLGGLGIHKFYLGKLGQGILYLIFAWTGIPSIIGLIEGILYLVQSDEEFNRKYNDYMRE' A
#
# COMPACT_ATOMS: atom_id res chain seq x y z
N MET A 1 -2.48 -3.17 14.47
CA MET A 1 -2.66 -3.97 13.24
C MET A 1 -3.20 -3.08 12.14
N LYS A 2 -2.63 -3.13 10.95
CA LYS A 2 -3.07 -2.40 9.75
C LYS A 2 -4.29 -3.10 9.15
N ASN A 3 -5.22 -2.35 8.56
CA ASN A 3 -6.44 -2.85 7.94
C ASN A 3 -6.28 -2.87 6.40
N LYS A 4 -6.60 -4.00 5.76
CA LYS A 4 -6.46 -4.18 4.30
C LYS A 4 -7.38 -3.27 3.48
N VAL A 5 -8.58 -3.00 3.99
CA VAL A 5 -9.56 -2.12 3.34
C VAL A 5 -9.04 -0.69 3.33
N VAL A 6 -8.51 -0.23 4.46
CA VAL A 6 -7.88 1.11 4.55
C VAL A 6 -6.68 1.21 3.61
N ALA A 7 -5.80 0.21 3.61
CA ALA A 7 -4.66 0.16 2.70
C ALA A 7 -5.09 0.19 1.22
N GLY A 8 -6.13 -0.57 0.86
CA GLY A 8 -6.69 -0.63 -0.49
C GLY A 8 -7.31 0.69 -0.93
N ILE A 9 -8.13 1.32 -0.09
CA ILE A 9 -8.73 2.63 -0.38
C ILE A 9 -7.66 3.70 -0.55
N LEU A 10 -6.65 3.73 0.33
CA LEU A 10 -5.53 4.64 0.22
C LEU A 10 -4.74 4.41 -1.07
N ALA A 11 -4.57 3.17 -1.49
CA ALA A 11 -3.84 2.84 -2.71
C ALA A 11 -4.63 3.23 -3.99
N ILE A 12 -5.96 3.11 -3.99
CA ILE A 12 -6.79 3.50 -5.14
C ILE A 12 -6.87 5.03 -5.26
N LEU A 13 -7.12 5.74 -4.16
CA LEU A 13 -7.35 7.19 -4.18
C LEU A 13 -6.04 8.00 -4.16
N LEU A 14 -5.03 7.50 -3.44
CA LEU A 14 -3.79 8.20 -3.13
C LEU A 14 -2.55 7.39 -3.54
N GLY A 15 -2.74 6.39 -4.41
CA GLY A 15 -1.68 5.50 -4.91
C GLY A 15 -0.58 6.24 -5.64
N GLY A 16 -0.90 7.29 -6.40
CA GLY A 16 0.09 8.13 -7.08
C GLY A 16 1.08 8.81 -6.14
N LEU A 17 0.68 9.05 -4.90
CA LEU A 17 1.51 9.64 -3.85
C LEU A 17 2.16 8.57 -2.95
N GLY A 18 1.78 7.30 -3.10
CA GLY A 18 2.29 6.19 -2.29
C GLY A 18 1.83 6.20 -0.83
N ILE A 19 0.73 6.89 -0.50
CA ILE A 19 0.25 7.05 0.90
C ILE A 19 -0.03 5.69 1.58
N HIS A 20 -0.53 4.71 0.82
CA HIS A 20 -0.73 3.34 1.31
C HIS A 20 0.57 2.67 1.77
N LYS A 21 1.72 3.00 1.18
CA LYS A 21 3.03 2.45 1.60
C LYS A 21 3.42 2.96 2.98
N PHE A 22 3.19 4.25 3.25
CA PHE A 22 3.43 4.82 4.58
C PHE A 22 2.50 4.22 5.63
N TYR A 23 1.22 4.02 5.29
CA TYR A 23 0.26 3.33 6.17
C TYR A 23 0.72 1.91 6.54
N LEU A 24 1.33 1.19 5.58
CA LEU A 24 1.86 -0.16 5.80
C LEU A 24 3.20 -0.20 6.53
N GLY A 25 3.81 0.96 6.84
CA GLY A 25 5.14 1.08 7.47
C GLY A 25 6.31 0.93 6.50
N LYS A 26 6.07 0.97 5.18
CA LYS A 26 7.09 0.81 4.14
C LYS A 26 7.62 2.17 3.68
N LEU A 27 8.31 2.87 4.57
CA LEU A 27 8.79 4.25 4.36
C LEU A 27 9.60 4.41 3.06
N GLY A 28 10.58 3.53 2.82
CA GLY A 28 11.40 3.60 1.60
C GLY A 28 10.60 3.45 0.30
N GLN A 29 9.58 2.59 0.30
CA GLN A 29 8.68 2.46 -0.85
C GLN A 29 7.79 3.70 -1.02
N GLY A 30 7.32 4.29 0.08
CA GLY A 30 6.56 5.55 0.04
C GLY A 30 7.38 6.71 -0.53
N ILE A 31 8.64 6.85 -0.11
CA ILE A 31 9.56 7.87 -0.65
C ILE A 31 9.80 7.64 -2.15
N LEU A 32 10.00 6.39 -2.58
CA LEU A 32 10.17 6.05 -3.99
C LEU A 32 8.95 6.50 -4.82
N TYR A 33 7.74 6.24 -4.31
CA TYR A 33 6.51 6.69 -4.97
C TYR A 33 6.44 8.21 -5.09
N LEU A 34 6.81 8.96 -4.04
CA LEU A 34 6.83 10.43 -4.09
C LEU A 34 7.82 10.98 -5.12
N ILE A 35 9.01 10.39 -5.22
CA ILE A 35 10.03 10.80 -6.21
C ILE A 35 9.54 10.58 -7.64
N PHE A 36 8.78 9.50 -7.88
CA PHE A 36 8.25 9.15 -9.20
C PHE A 36 6.82 9.64 -9.45
N ALA A 37 6.18 10.34 -8.51
CA ALA A 37 4.76 10.71 -8.60
C ALA A 37 4.43 11.51 -9.87
N TRP A 38 5.35 12.36 -10.31
CA TRP A 38 5.22 13.18 -11.53
C TRP A 38 5.22 12.37 -12.84
N THR A 39 5.67 11.12 -12.81
CA THR A 39 5.65 10.23 -13.98
C THR A 39 4.28 9.59 -14.23
N GLY A 40 3.37 9.65 -13.25
CA GLY A 40 2.06 8.97 -13.31
C GLY A 40 2.13 7.43 -13.18
N ILE A 41 3.32 6.83 -13.29
CA ILE A 41 3.53 5.38 -13.11
C ILE A 41 3.08 4.91 -11.72
N PRO A 42 3.41 5.62 -10.60
CA PRO A 42 2.97 5.20 -9.27
C PRO A 42 1.45 5.14 -9.12
N SER A 43 0.69 5.94 -9.87
CA SER A 43 -0.78 5.92 -9.83
C SER A 43 -1.33 4.60 -10.36
N ILE A 44 -0.76 4.09 -11.45
CA ILE A 44 -1.16 2.80 -12.05
C ILE A 44 -0.77 1.65 -11.12
N ILE A 45 0.45 1.66 -10.59
CA ILE A 45 0.91 0.62 -9.67
C ILE A 45 0.07 0.66 -8.38
N GLY A 46 -0.20 1.83 -7.83
CA GLY A 46 -1.05 2.03 -6.66
C GLY A 46 -2.47 1.50 -6.87
N LEU A 47 -3.06 1.70 -8.05
CA LEU A 47 -4.37 1.15 -8.39
C LEU A 47 -4.34 -0.40 -8.38
N ILE A 48 -3.34 -1.01 -9.00
CA ILE A 48 -3.17 -2.48 -9.03
C ILE A 48 -2.98 -3.01 -7.60
N GLU A 49 -2.10 -2.38 -6.82
CA GLU A 49 -1.87 -2.76 -5.43
C GLU A 49 -3.13 -2.59 -4.57
N GLY A 50 -3.91 -1.55 -4.80
CA GLY A 50 -5.17 -1.32 -4.09
C GLY A 50 -6.18 -2.43 -4.35
N ILE A 51 -6.35 -2.85 -5.61
CA ILE A 51 -7.20 -4.00 -5.96
C ILE A 51 -6.67 -5.28 -5.30
N LEU A 52 -5.35 -5.52 -5.37
CA LEU A 52 -4.74 -6.69 -4.74
C LEU A 52 -4.97 -6.72 -3.23
N TYR A 53 -4.88 -5.60 -2.54
CA TYR A 53 -5.12 -5.52 -1.09
C TYR A 53 -6.58 -5.80 -0.73
N LEU A 54 -7.53 -5.41 -1.58
CA LEU A 54 -8.94 -5.67 -1.36
C LEU A 54 -9.34 -7.12 -1.66
N VAL A 55 -8.71 -7.75 -2.64
CA VAL A 55 -9.04 -9.12 -3.08
C VAL A 55 -8.28 -10.19 -2.28
N GLN A 56 -7.11 -9.89 -1.74
CA GLN A 56 -6.36 -10.85 -0.92
C GLN A 56 -7.08 -11.19 0.40
N SER A 57 -6.81 -12.40 0.92
CA SER A 57 -7.41 -12.83 2.18
C SER A 57 -6.85 -12.03 3.37
N ASP A 58 -7.63 -11.93 4.45
CA ASP A 58 -7.18 -11.25 5.68
C ASP A 58 -5.96 -11.94 6.29
N GLU A 59 -5.89 -13.27 6.20
CA GLU A 59 -4.75 -14.05 6.68
C GLU A 59 -3.47 -13.71 5.90
N GLU A 60 -3.53 -13.67 4.58
CA GLU A 60 -2.40 -13.27 3.73
C GLU A 60 -1.95 -11.82 3.99
N PHE A 61 -2.91 -10.92 4.20
CA PHE A 61 -2.62 -9.53 4.54
C PHE A 61 -1.93 -9.40 5.88
N ASN A 62 -2.46 -10.08 6.90
CA ASN A 62 -1.89 -10.06 8.23
C ASN A 62 -0.49 -10.67 8.23
N ARG A 63 -0.27 -11.78 7.53
CA ARG A 63 1.05 -12.40 7.38
C ARG A 63 2.08 -11.45 6.76
N LYS A 64 1.67 -10.68 5.74
CA LYS A 64 2.60 -9.81 5.00
C LYS A 64 2.87 -8.47 5.69
N TYR A 65 1.90 -7.94 6.44
CA TYR A 65 1.96 -6.54 6.92
C TYR A 65 1.85 -6.38 8.44
N ASN A 66 1.34 -7.38 9.15
CA ASN A 66 1.10 -7.34 10.60
C ASN A 66 1.93 -8.34 11.40
N ASP A 67 2.42 -9.45 10.82
CA ASP A 67 3.24 -10.43 11.55
C ASP A 67 4.61 -9.88 11.96
N TYR A 68 5.23 -9.02 11.15
CA TYR A 68 6.45 -8.30 11.52
C TYR A 68 6.29 -7.33 12.72
N MET A 69 5.05 -7.04 13.14
CA MET A 69 4.78 -6.19 14.32
C MET A 69 4.59 -7.02 15.60
N ARG A 70 4.75 -8.36 15.54
CA ARG A 70 4.62 -9.28 16.67
C ARG A 70 5.94 -9.79 17.24
N GLU A 71 7.08 -9.42 16.66
CA GLU A 71 8.42 -9.63 17.21
C GLU A 71 8.92 -8.35 17.88
#